data_AF-A0A7X5TP43-F1
#
_entry.id   AF-A0A7X5TP43-F1
#
_cell.length_a   1.000
_cell.length_b   1.000
_cell.length_c   1.000
_cell.angle_alpha   90.00
_cell.angle_beta   90.00
_cell.angle_gamma   90.00
#
_symmetry.space_group_name_H-M   'P 1'
#
loop_
_entity.id
_entity.type
_entity.pdbx_description
1 polymer ?
#
loop_
_entity_poly.entity_id
_entity_poly.type
_entity_poly.pdbx_seq_one_letter_code
_entity_poly.pdbx_strand_id
1 'polypeptide(L)'
;MSEEFVLVPRDLSSVAISLLADFPMDDIGDNRMIAAGECWEELLAIASKDPPVLQFKRHIFKPGRNTTVRRGSKWDGVGHALIDLGDVKPSMLATLSTTTYRFNQVSDHMLRDEHDPSCRTVNGLLTEMQRVYPGFSDSEDVTLVNFYLPSYAGPTP
;
A
#
# COMPACT_ATOMS: atom_id res chain seq x y z
N MET A 1 11.98 3.17 -34.68
CA MET A 1 11.51 2.61 -33.40
C MET A 1 10.04 2.31 -33.61
N SER A 2 9.67 1.02 -33.67
CA SER A 2 8.28 0.62 -33.79
C SER A 2 7.61 0.75 -32.42
N GLU A 3 6.61 1.63 -32.33
CA GLU A 3 5.68 1.61 -31.20
C GLU A 3 4.85 0.33 -31.31
N GLU A 4 5.11 -0.62 -30.43
CA GLU A 4 4.42 -1.91 -30.40
C GLU A 4 3.31 -1.83 -29.35
N PHE A 5 2.06 -1.90 -29.82
CA PHE A 5 0.87 -1.77 -28.99
C PHE A 5 0.51 -3.10 -28.35
N VAL A 6 0.46 -3.15 -27.01
CA VAL A 6 -0.05 -4.31 -26.27
C VAL A 6 -1.58 -4.28 -26.31
N LEU A 7 -2.20 -5.34 -26.83
CA LEU A 7 -3.66 -5.47 -26.88
C LEU A 7 -4.20 -5.79 -25.47
N VAL A 8 -4.83 -4.79 -24.87
CA VAL A 8 -5.50 -4.93 -23.57
C VAL A 8 -6.95 -5.43 -23.81
N PRO A 9 -7.40 -6.53 -23.17
CA PRO A 9 -8.77 -7.03 -23.29
C PRO A 9 -9.81 -5.97 -22.88
N ARG A 10 -10.93 -5.90 -23.62
CA ARG A 10 -11.96 -4.86 -23.48
C ARG A 10 -12.70 -4.86 -22.13
N ASP A 11 -12.63 -5.96 -21.38
CA ASP A 11 -13.44 -6.17 -20.18
C ASP A 11 -12.67 -5.89 -18.87
N LEU A 12 -11.53 -5.18 -18.96
CA LEU A 12 -10.79 -4.83 -17.76
C LEU A 12 -11.54 -3.81 -16.90
N SER A 13 -11.56 -4.08 -15.60
CA SER A 13 -11.91 -3.05 -14.63
C SER A 13 -10.90 -1.91 -14.70
N SER A 14 -11.33 -0.69 -14.38
CA SER A 14 -10.44 0.48 -14.29
C SER A 14 -9.25 0.27 -13.33
N VAL A 15 -9.43 -0.62 -12.35
CA VAL A 15 -8.40 -1.05 -11.40
C VAL A 15 -7.31 -1.86 -12.11
N ALA A 16 -7.69 -2.83 -12.95
CA ALA A 16 -6.75 -3.63 -13.73
C ALA A 16 -5.99 -2.81 -14.79
N ILE A 17 -6.62 -1.78 -15.36
CA ILE A 17 -5.95 -0.86 -16.30
C ILE A 17 -4.92 0.01 -15.58
N SER A 18 -5.26 0.52 -14.39
CA SER A 18 -4.32 1.32 -13.57
C SER A 18 -3.13 0.48 -13.10
N LEU A 19 -3.38 -0.80 -12.84
CA LEU A 19 -2.37 -1.78 -12.44
C LEU A 19 -1.32 -2.07 -13.51
N LEU A 20 -1.72 -2.10 -14.77
CA LEU A 20 -0.80 -2.29 -15.90
C LEU A 20 0.03 -1.05 -16.23
N ALA A 21 -0.45 0.15 -15.86
CA ALA A 21 0.19 1.41 -16.23
C ALA A 21 1.47 1.70 -15.42
N ASP A 22 1.54 1.24 -14.17
CA ASP A 22 2.67 1.50 -13.24
C ASP A 22 3.60 0.29 -13.05
N PHE A 23 3.38 -0.80 -13.80
CA PHE A 23 4.14 -2.02 -13.63
C PHE A 23 5.53 -1.94 -14.28
N PRO A 24 6.63 -2.26 -13.58
CA PRO A 24 7.97 -2.25 -14.15
C PRO A 24 8.15 -3.46 -15.08
N MET A 25 7.82 -3.26 -16.35
CA MET A 25 7.92 -4.27 -17.43
C MET A 25 9.35 -4.75 -17.71
N ASP A 26 10.35 -4.16 -17.06
CA ASP A 26 11.76 -4.43 -17.32
C ASP A 26 12.32 -5.60 -16.49
N ASP A 27 11.59 -6.07 -15.46
CA ASP A 27 12.09 -7.06 -14.49
C ASP A 27 11.45 -8.46 -14.59
N ILE A 28 10.58 -8.72 -15.58
CA ILE A 28 9.92 -10.04 -15.70
C ILE A 28 10.20 -10.68 -17.06
N GLY A 29 10.77 -11.89 -17.02
CA GLY A 29 10.90 -12.84 -18.14
C GLY A 29 11.92 -12.47 -19.22
N ASP A 30 12.44 -13.49 -19.92
CA ASP A 30 13.32 -13.32 -21.09
C ASP A 30 12.63 -12.59 -22.28
N ASN A 31 11.32 -12.33 -22.16
CA ASN A 31 10.48 -11.64 -23.15
C ASN A 31 9.21 -11.06 -22.48
N ARG A 32 8.88 -9.79 -22.82
CA ARG A 32 7.71 -9.01 -22.39
C ARG A 32 6.34 -9.72 -22.49
N MET A 33 6.16 -10.69 -23.37
CA MET A 33 4.93 -11.49 -23.47
C MET A 33 4.76 -12.48 -22.32
N ILE A 34 5.84 -13.12 -21.87
CA ILE A 34 5.81 -14.05 -20.74
C ILE A 34 5.59 -13.25 -19.45
N ALA A 35 6.28 -12.10 -19.35
CA ALA A 35 6.08 -11.09 -18.32
C ALA A 35 4.63 -10.64 -18.17
N ALA A 36 4.02 -10.24 -19.29
CA ALA A 36 2.64 -9.80 -19.33
C ALA A 36 1.69 -10.95 -18.96
N GLY A 37 1.99 -12.19 -19.37
CA GLY A 37 1.17 -13.36 -19.04
C GLY A 37 1.17 -13.72 -17.56
N GLU A 38 2.34 -13.81 -16.94
CA GLU A 38 2.47 -14.12 -15.50
C GLU A 38 1.92 -12.98 -14.63
N CYS A 39 2.23 -11.74 -15.00
CA CYS A 39 1.67 -10.55 -14.36
C CYS A 39 0.15 -10.51 -14.50
N TRP A 40 -0.40 -10.94 -15.64
CA TRP A 40 -1.84 -10.97 -15.88
C TRP A 40 -2.56 -12.00 -15.03
N GLU A 41 -2.00 -13.20 -14.85
CA GLU A 41 -2.60 -14.21 -13.97
C GLU A 41 -2.58 -13.77 -12.50
N GLU A 42 -1.49 -13.15 -12.04
CA GLU A 42 -1.39 -12.63 -10.68
C GLU A 42 -2.36 -11.46 -10.46
N LEU A 43 -2.47 -10.54 -11.43
CA LEU A 43 -3.43 -9.43 -11.40
C LEU A 43 -4.89 -9.92 -11.42
N LEU A 44 -5.21 -10.93 -12.23
CA LEU A 44 -6.54 -11.55 -12.23
C LEU A 44 -6.81 -12.30 -10.92
N ALA A 45 -5.82 -12.99 -10.35
CA ALA A 45 -5.95 -13.65 -9.06
C ALA A 45 -6.19 -12.64 -7.94
N ILE A 46 -5.54 -11.47 -7.97
CA ILE A 46 -5.77 -10.39 -7.02
C ILE A 46 -7.15 -9.75 -7.24
N ALA A 47 -7.49 -9.40 -8.48
CA ALA A 47 -8.78 -8.78 -8.82
C ALA A 47 -9.97 -9.69 -8.49
N SER A 48 -9.82 -11.01 -8.64
CA SER A 48 -10.83 -12.00 -8.28
C SER A 48 -11.08 -12.11 -6.76
N LYS A 49 -10.18 -11.56 -5.93
CA LYS A 49 -10.24 -11.60 -4.46
C LYS A 49 -10.76 -10.31 -3.82
N ASP A 50 -11.12 -9.30 -4.61
CA ASP A 50 -11.60 -7.99 -4.15
C ASP A 50 -10.74 -7.41 -3.00
N PRO A 51 -9.52 -6.92 -3.31
CA PRO A 51 -8.54 -6.55 -2.29
C PRO A 51 -9.09 -5.46 -1.35
N PRO A 52 -8.83 -5.55 -0.04
CA PRO A 52 -9.36 -4.59 0.92
C PRO A 52 -8.82 -3.18 0.65
N VAL A 53 -9.62 -2.17 0.96
CA VAL A 53 -9.20 -0.77 0.85
C VAL A 53 -8.48 -0.34 2.14
N LEU A 54 -7.24 0.15 2.01
CA LEU A 54 -6.46 0.75 3.07
C LEU A 54 -6.74 2.25 3.10
N GLN A 55 -7.64 2.67 4.01
CA GLN A 55 -8.11 4.04 4.14
C GLN A 55 -7.25 4.86 5.10
N PHE A 56 -7.09 6.15 4.83
CA PHE A 56 -6.32 7.07 5.67
C PHE A 56 -7.15 8.30 6.04
N LYS A 57 -7.02 8.77 7.28
CA LYS A 57 -7.61 10.07 7.67
C LYS A 57 -6.78 11.25 7.17
N ARG A 58 -5.46 11.04 7.02
CA ARG A 58 -4.50 12.04 6.59
C ARG A 58 -3.57 11.42 5.54
N HIS A 59 -3.73 11.85 4.29
CA HIS A 59 -3.05 11.30 3.12
C HIS A 59 -1.71 11.99 2.85
N ILE A 60 -0.83 11.99 3.85
CA ILE A 60 0.56 12.46 3.65
C ILE A 60 1.37 11.21 3.34
N PHE A 61 1.80 11.07 2.10
CA PHE A 61 2.69 9.99 1.68
C PHE A 61 3.94 10.58 1.05
N LYS A 62 5.01 9.79 1.02
CA LYS A 62 6.26 10.12 0.33
C LYS A 62 6.50 9.15 -0.84
N PRO A 63 7.28 9.54 -1.86
CA PRO A 63 7.79 8.59 -2.82
C PRO A 63 8.56 7.45 -2.14
N GLY A 64 8.40 6.25 -2.68
CA GLY A 64 9.04 5.04 -2.18
C GLY A 64 8.28 4.38 -1.03
N ARG A 65 9.03 3.89 -0.04
CA ARG A 65 8.47 3.11 1.07
C ARG A 65 7.70 3.99 2.05
N ASN A 66 6.50 3.56 2.37
CA ASN A 66 5.65 4.12 3.41
C ASN A 66 5.23 3.02 4.39
N THR A 67 4.99 3.41 5.63
CA THR A 67 4.46 2.54 6.68
C THR A 67 3.19 3.17 7.25
N THR A 68 2.21 2.35 7.58
CA THR A 68 1.07 2.75 8.42
C THR A 68 0.88 1.76 9.55
N VAL A 69 0.47 2.23 10.72
CA VAL A 69 0.20 1.38 11.88
C VAL A 69 -1.31 1.24 12.08
N ARG A 70 -1.78 0.01 12.22
CA ARG A 70 -3.20 -0.32 12.37
C ARG A 70 -3.43 -1.05 13.68
N ARG A 71 -4.51 -0.69 14.39
CA ARG A 71 -4.90 -1.35 15.65
C ARG A 71 -5.25 -2.83 15.41
N GLY A 72 -4.75 -3.71 16.27
CA GLY A 72 -5.01 -5.15 16.24
C GLY A 72 -4.29 -5.87 15.09
N SER A 73 -4.72 -7.09 14.81
CA SER A 73 -4.12 -8.02 13.83
C SER A 73 -4.92 -8.15 12.53
N LYS A 74 -5.92 -7.28 12.27
CA LYS A 74 -6.79 -7.38 11.08
C LYS A 74 -6.01 -7.39 9.76
N TRP A 75 -4.86 -6.71 9.72
CA TRP A 75 -4.03 -6.56 8.54
C TRP A 75 -2.90 -7.60 8.48
N ASP A 76 -2.79 -8.48 9.47
CA ASP A 76 -1.79 -9.53 9.51
C ASP A 76 -2.00 -10.51 8.33
N GLY A 77 -0.93 -10.79 7.58
CA GLY A 77 -0.98 -11.67 6.41
C GLY A 77 -1.68 -11.11 5.17
N VAL A 78 -2.23 -9.90 5.21
CA VAL A 78 -2.81 -9.26 4.01
C VAL A 78 -1.69 -8.84 3.07
N GLY A 79 -1.60 -9.48 1.90
CA GLY A 79 -0.52 -9.24 0.92
C GLY A 79 -0.79 -8.13 -0.08
N HIS A 80 -2.05 -7.73 -0.30
CA HIS A 80 -2.43 -6.71 -1.27
C HIS A 80 -3.59 -5.85 -0.76
N ALA A 81 -3.59 -4.56 -1.09
CA ALA A 81 -4.67 -3.65 -0.79
C ALA A 81 -4.77 -2.51 -1.81
N LEU A 82 -5.97 -1.95 -1.96
CA LEU A 82 -6.16 -0.67 -2.64
C LEU A 82 -5.86 0.46 -1.66
N ILE A 83 -4.84 1.25 -1.94
CA ILE A 83 -4.48 2.45 -1.19
C ILE A 83 -5.43 3.57 -1.58
N ASP A 84 -6.19 4.05 -0.60
CA ASP A 84 -6.99 5.26 -0.78
C ASP A 84 -6.06 6.48 -0.82
N LEU A 85 -6.05 7.19 -1.94
CA LEU A 85 -5.25 8.40 -2.14
C LEU A 85 -6.07 9.68 -1.88
N GLY A 86 -7.26 9.55 -1.28
CA GLY A 86 -8.18 10.65 -1.00
C GLY A 86 -8.95 11.11 -2.23
N ASP A 87 -8.95 12.41 -2.51
CA ASP A 87 -9.69 13.00 -3.64
C ASP A 87 -9.11 12.62 -5.01
N VAL A 88 -7.90 12.04 -5.03
CA VAL A 88 -7.27 11.54 -6.25
C VAL A 88 -7.81 10.14 -6.53
N LYS A 89 -8.68 10.04 -7.54
CA LYS A 89 -9.05 8.76 -8.16
C LYS A 89 -8.16 8.49 -9.37
N PRO A 90 -7.77 7.23 -9.62
CA PRO A 90 -8.16 6.00 -8.90
C PRO A 90 -7.32 5.70 -7.64
N SER A 91 -7.85 4.86 -6.75
CA SER A 91 -7.06 4.19 -5.70
C SER A 91 -6.00 3.30 -6.35
N MET A 92 -4.82 3.21 -5.73
CA MET A 92 -3.70 2.46 -6.29
C MET A 92 -3.55 1.12 -5.57
N LEU A 93 -3.39 0.01 -6.31
CA LEU A 93 -3.05 -1.26 -5.66
C LEU A 93 -1.61 -1.19 -5.15
N ALA A 94 -1.39 -1.67 -3.93
CA ALA A 94 -0.06 -1.89 -3.40
C ALA A 94 0.09 -3.31 -2.85
N THR A 95 1.26 -3.89 -3.08
CA THR A 95 1.73 -5.04 -2.32
C THR A 95 2.11 -4.59 -0.91
N LEU A 96 1.68 -5.38 0.07
CA LEU A 96 1.87 -5.11 1.48
C LEU A 96 2.86 -6.10 2.10
N SER A 97 3.69 -5.60 3.01
CA SER A 97 4.44 -6.42 3.96
C SER A 97 3.95 -6.06 5.37
N THR A 98 3.31 -7.01 6.04
CA THR A 98 2.66 -6.79 7.33
C THR A 98 3.33 -7.56 8.45
N THR A 99 3.36 -6.98 9.64
CA THR A 99 3.86 -7.65 10.84
C THR A 99 3.17 -7.09 12.07
N THR A 100 2.69 -7.99 12.92
CA THR A 100 2.02 -7.62 14.18
C THR A 100 3.01 -7.58 15.35
N TYR A 101 2.90 -6.54 16.17
CA TYR A 101 3.68 -6.32 17.40
C TYR A 101 2.76 -5.90 18.54
N ARG A 102 3.18 -6.11 19.79
CA ARG A 102 2.65 -5.29 20.89
C ARG A 102 3.12 -3.86 20.70
N PHE A 103 2.28 -2.87 20.98
CA PHE A 103 2.63 -1.47 20.75
C PHE A 103 3.89 -1.05 21.53
N ASN A 104 4.04 -1.50 22.78
CA ASN A 104 5.23 -1.28 23.59
C ASN A 104 6.53 -1.93 23.06
N GLN A 105 6.46 -2.76 22.02
CA GLN A 105 7.62 -3.32 21.31
C GLN A 105 7.99 -2.51 20.05
N VAL A 106 7.14 -1.58 19.63
CA VAL A 106 7.41 -0.71 18.49
C VAL A 106 8.48 0.32 18.89
N SER A 107 9.43 0.57 18.00
CA SER A 107 10.50 1.56 18.19
C SER A 107 10.44 2.64 17.11
N ASP A 108 10.98 3.82 17.40
CA ASP A 108 11.08 4.94 16.44
C ASP A 108 11.73 4.52 15.12
N HIS A 109 12.73 3.62 15.19
CA HIS A 109 13.38 3.09 13.99
C HIS A 109 12.40 2.38 13.05
N MET A 110 11.41 1.66 13.58
CA MET A 110 10.37 0.98 12.79
C MET A 110 9.38 1.97 12.18
N LEU A 111 9.29 3.19 12.74
CA LEU A 111 8.37 4.25 12.34
C LEU A 111 9.03 5.32 11.45
N ARG A 112 10.32 5.19 11.13
CA ARG A 112 11.04 6.17 10.29
C ARG A 112 10.38 6.41 8.93
N ASP A 113 9.66 5.40 8.44
CA ASP A 113 8.97 5.39 7.16
C ASP A 113 7.45 5.60 7.29
N GLU A 114 6.95 5.95 8.48
CA GLU A 114 5.54 6.30 8.66
C GLU A 114 5.14 7.45 7.72
N HIS A 115 4.02 7.24 7.04
CA HIS A 115 3.50 8.13 6.02
C HIS A 115 3.23 9.54 6.60
N ASP A 116 2.57 9.63 7.75
CA ASP A 116 2.36 10.86 8.51
C ASP A 116 3.58 11.19 9.37
N PRO A 117 4.24 12.34 9.15
CA PRO A 117 5.39 12.77 9.96
C PRO A 117 5.12 12.81 11.47
N SER A 118 3.89 13.05 11.91
CA SER A 118 3.52 13.06 13.34
C SER A 118 3.59 11.67 13.99
N CYS A 119 3.53 10.60 13.19
CA CYS A 119 3.56 9.21 13.65
C CYS A 119 4.96 8.57 13.60
N ARG A 120 6.01 9.33 13.25
CA ARG A 120 7.39 8.79 13.10
C ARG A 120 8.14 8.56 14.41
N THR A 121 7.49 8.82 15.54
CA THR A 121 7.99 8.49 16.88
C THR A 121 6.92 7.70 17.63
N VAL A 122 7.32 6.84 18.55
CA VAL A 122 6.39 6.03 19.36
C VAL A 122 5.42 6.92 20.13
N ASN A 123 5.89 8.03 20.69
CA ASN A 123 5.04 8.96 21.43
C ASN A 123 4.03 9.69 20.50
N GLY A 124 4.50 10.14 19.33
CA GLY A 124 3.64 10.77 18.34
C GLY A 124 2.57 9.81 17.81
N LEU A 125 2.97 8.58 17.50
CA LEU A 125 2.05 7.52 17.09
C LEU A 125 1.05 7.17 18.20
N LEU A 126 1.49 7.05 19.46
CA LEU A 126 0.58 6.75 20.58
C LEU A 126 -0.49 7.82 20.70
N THR A 127 -0.09 9.10 20.59
CA THR A 127 -0.99 10.25 20.63
C THR A 127 -2.05 10.16 19.52
N GLU A 128 -1.62 9.90 18.29
CA GLU A 128 -2.53 9.77 17.14
C GLU A 128 -3.44 8.53 17.25
N MET A 129 -2.91 7.40 17.71
CA MET A 129 -3.69 6.18 17.94
C MET A 129 -4.77 6.39 19.00
N GLN A 130 -4.47 7.06 20.11
CA GLN A 130 -5.45 7.40 21.14
C GLN A 130 -6.50 8.40 20.66
N ARG A 131 -6.12 9.34 19.78
CA ARG A 131 -7.04 10.28 19.14
C ARG A 131 -8.01 9.57 18.19
N VAL A 132 -7.55 8.58 17.44
CA VAL A 132 -8.35 7.84 16.46
C VAL A 132 -9.16 6.71 17.11
N TYR A 133 -8.60 6.06 18.12
CA TYR A 133 -9.17 4.91 18.83
C TYR A 133 -9.25 5.22 20.33
N PRO A 134 -10.36 5.82 20.82
CA PRO A 134 -10.52 6.10 22.25
C PRO A 134 -10.32 4.84 23.11
N GLY A 135 -9.51 4.98 24.16
CA GLY A 135 -9.14 3.88 25.05
C GLY A 135 -7.98 3.02 24.57
N PHE A 136 -7.30 3.38 23.47
CA PHE A 136 -6.10 2.68 23.02
C PHE A 136 -4.98 2.77 24.07
N SER A 137 -4.35 1.63 24.37
CA SER A 137 -3.19 1.54 25.27
C SER A 137 -1.95 0.97 24.58
N ASP A 138 -0.78 1.27 25.13
CA ASP A 138 0.51 0.75 24.66
C ASP A 138 0.71 -0.76 24.89
N SER A 139 -0.19 -1.39 25.62
CA SER A 139 -0.23 -2.83 25.80
C SER A 139 -0.93 -3.56 24.65
N GLU A 140 -1.62 -2.86 23.74
CA GLU A 140 -2.39 -3.48 22.67
C GLU A 140 -1.53 -3.93 21.48
N ASP A 141 -2.05 -4.88 20.72
CA ASP A 141 -1.42 -5.31 19.47
C ASP A 141 -1.69 -4.28 18.36
N VAL A 142 -0.69 -4.09 17.50
CA VAL A 142 -0.76 -3.28 16.29
C VAL A 142 -0.08 -4.00 15.12
N THR A 143 -0.63 -3.83 13.93
CA THR A 143 -0.01 -4.29 12.68
C THR A 143 0.70 -3.13 12.00
N LEU A 144 2.00 -3.26 11.77
CA LEU A 144 2.74 -2.39 10.85
C LEU A 144 2.49 -2.88 9.43
N VAL A 145 2.00 -1.99 8.58
CA VAL A 145 1.70 -2.26 7.17
C VAL A 145 2.65 -1.42 6.33
N ASN A 146 3.62 -2.08 5.69
CA ASN A 146 4.57 -1.44 4.78
C ASN A 146 4.07 -1.57 3.34
N PHE A 147 4.19 -0.50 2.57
CA PHE A 147 3.80 -0.46 1.15
C PHE A 147 4.71 0.51 0.39
N TYR A 148 4.77 0.37 -0.93
CA TYR A 148 5.64 1.17 -1.80
C TYR A 148 4.81 1.99 -2.78
N LEU A 149 5.12 3.28 -2.92
CA LEU A 149 4.49 4.21 -3.87
C LEU A 149 5.58 4.79 -4.80
N PRO A 150 5.79 4.27 -6.02
CA PRO A 150 6.91 4.68 -6.87
C PRO A 150 6.87 6.15 -7.28
N SER A 151 5.67 6.70 -7.52
CA SER A 151 5.50 7.98 -8.22
C SER A 151 4.57 8.97 -7.49
N TYR A 152 4.39 8.85 -6.17
CA TYR A 152 3.45 9.72 -5.45
C TYR A 152 3.96 11.16 -5.34
N ALA A 153 3.42 12.03 -6.20
CA ALA A 153 3.63 13.49 -6.20
C ALA A 153 2.49 14.22 -5.48
N GLY A 154 2.03 13.70 -4.34
CA GLY A 154 0.94 14.29 -3.57
C GLY A 154 1.23 15.73 -3.11
N PRO A 155 0.25 16.38 -2.45
CA PRO A 155 0.40 17.76 -2.04
C PRO A 155 1.62 17.93 -1.14
N THR A 156 2.55 18.78 -1.57
CA THR A 156 3.71 19.21 -0.79
C THR A 156 3.21 19.86 0.51
N PRO A 157 3.74 19.49 1.69
CA PRO A 157 3.33 20.06 2.96
C PRO A 157 3.56 21.58 3.04
#